data_AF-A0A344TP22-F1
#
_entry.id   AF-A0A344TP22-F1
#
_cell.length_a   1.000
_cell.length_b   1.000
_cell.length_c   1.000
_cell.angle_alpha   90.00
_cell.angle_beta   90.00
_cell.angle_gamma   90.00
#
_symmetry.space_group_name_H-M   'P 1'
#
loop_
_entity.id
_entity.type
_entity.pdbx_description
1 polymer ?
#
loop_
_entity_poly.entity_id
_entity_poly.type
_entity_poly.pdbx_seq_one_letter_code
_entity_poly.pdbx_strand_id
1 'polypeptide(L)'
;MKKTIITFGIACFTICTALGQSITLVPTSSNQVSLRTYGSQIASFSGYHSEGNSSSPTATLNNKILAGMYGYGYGGSFFTTTPNASIEFRASGNFNIINFGTEILFNTTPFNSAFVRERMRIAENGNVGIGTSTPNGELSFSNTNNNRRILLYEDANNENQFMGFGVNAQTLRYQIPSLNNSHVFYAGTSTTNSNELMRITGTGNVGIGAFPGAKLEVNGFTKLGSAAPAIKQKEITGFNTAVADGGSTFVPHGLTPNKILDVAIFVEAIESGLLSQIPPRFPRGDGVSYSYLINHTFIEVYLNSGANILNKPIRILVTYKE
;
A
#
# COMPACT_ATOMS: atom_id res chain seq x y z
N MET A 1 82.21 16.44 -20.79
CA MET A 1 81.92 17.58 -19.90
C MET A 1 80.50 17.44 -19.35
N LYS A 2 80.39 17.55 -18.02
CA LYS A 2 79.19 17.72 -17.17
C LYS A 2 78.02 16.73 -17.37
N LYS A 3 78.16 15.61 -16.65
CA LYS A 3 77.04 14.80 -16.15
C LYS A 3 76.22 15.68 -15.20
N THR A 4 74.97 15.96 -15.53
CA THR A 4 73.99 16.46 -14.55
C THR A 4 73.25 15.24 -14.01
N ILE A 5 73.67 14.79 -12.84
CA ILE A 5 72.94 13.81 -12.03
C ILE A 5 71.77 14.57 -11.41
N ILE A 6 70.55 14.31 -11.89
CA ILE A 6 69.34 14.67 -11.15
C ILE A 6 69.00 13.44 -10.31
N THR A 7 69.35 13.51 -9.02
CA THR A 7 68.97 12.52 -8.02
C THR A 7 67.46 12.62 -7.80
N PHE A 8 66.67 11.81 -8.51
CA PHE A 8 65.30 11.53 -8.07
C PHE A 8 65.41 10.62 -6.85
N GLY A 9 65.16 11.19 -5.68
CA GLY A 9 65.00 10.44 -4.45
C GLY A 9 63.92 9.39 -4.64
N ILE A 10 64.35 8.14 -4.79
CA ILE A 10 63.56 6.95 -4.52
C ILE A 10 63.23 7.01 -3.02
N ALA A 11 62.16 7.70 -2.67
CA ALA A 11 61.46 7.46 -1.42
C ALA A 11 60.63 6.19 -1.61
N CYS A 12 61.32 5.05 -1.49
CA CYS A 12 60.79 3.78 -1.00
C CYS A 12 59.31 3.48 -1.36
N PHE A 13 59.01 3.25 -2.64
CA PHE A 13 57.91 2.34 -2.99
C PHE A 13 58.49 0.92 -2.86
N THR A 14 58.44 0.35 -1.66
CA THR A 14 58.74 -1.07 -1.50
C THR A 14 57.62 -1.85 -2.18
N ILE A 15 57.79 -2.13 -3.47
CA ILE A 15 57.06 -3.16 -4.18
C ILE A 15 57.92 -4.42 -4.06
N CYS A 16 57.63 -5.25 -3.05
CA CYS A 16 57.85 -6.68 -3.18
C CYS A 16 56.51 -7.39 -2.98
N THR A 17 55.99 -7.80 -4.13
CA THR A 17 54.94 -8.76 -4.35
C THR A 17 55.27 -10.08 -3.64
N ALA A 18 54.37 -10.54 -2.77
CA ALA A 18 54.01 -11.95 -2.82
C ALA A 18 52.84 -12.05 -3.82
N LEU A 19 53.07 -12.73 -4.94
CA LEU A 19 52.07 -13.13 -5.95
C LEU A 19 51.48 -12.03 -6.85
N GLY A 20 52.27 -11.47 -7.78
CA GLY A 20 51.74 -10.98 -9.08
C GLY A 20 50.70 -9.86 -9.05
N GLN A 21 50.64 -9.06 -7.99
CA GLN A 21 49.72 -7.93 -7.88
C GLN A 21 50.38 -6.65 -8.40
N SER A 22 49.78 -6.03 -9.41
CA SER A 22 50.17 -4.71 -9.89
C SER A 22 49.08 -3.69 -9.57
N ILE A 23 49.43 -2.61 -8.86
CA ILE A 23 48.63 -1.38 -8.89
C ILE A 23 49.05 -0.67 -10.18
N THR A 24 48.25 -0.79 -11.23
CA THR A 24 48.57 -0.16 -12.51
C THR A 24 47.80 1.15 -12.64
N LEU A 25 48.51 2.27 -12.45
CA LEU A 25 48.06 3.57 -12.92
C LEU A 25 48.35 3.66 -14.41
N VAL A 26 47.56 2.97 -15.25
CA VAL A 26 47.66 3.16 -16.70
C VAL A 26 46.93 4.47 -17.01
N PRO A 27 47.59 5.52 -17.52
CA PRO A 27 46.89 6.62 -18.16
C PRO A 27 46.23 6.05 -19.42
N THR A 28 45.00 5.56 -19.28
CA THR A 28 44.10 5.31 -20.39
C THR A 28 43.46 6.63 -20.79
N SER A 29 42.82 6.69 -21.96
CA SER A 29 42.04 7.86 -22.39
C SER A 29 40.93 8.28 -21.40
N SER A 30 40.64 7.45 -20.39
CA SER A 30 39.55 7.67 -19.42
C SER A 30 40.01 8.03 -17.99
N ASN A 31 41.29 8.36 -17.74
CA ASN A 31 41.77 8.75 -16.39
C ASN A 31 41.31 7.81 -15.26
N GLN A 32 41.48 6.50 -15.46
CA GLN A 32 40.95 5.47 -14.57
C GLN A 32 41.97 4.97 -13.55
N VAL A 33 41.55 4.76 -12.29
CA VAL A 33 42.29 3.95 -11.30
C VAL A 33 41.70 2.55 -11.30
N SER A 34 42.52 1.52 -11.55
CA SER A 34 42.10 0.11 -11.60
C SER A 34 42.85 -0.74 -10.59
N LEU A 35 42.12 -1.57 -9.84
CA LEU A 35 42.66 -2.65 -9.02
C LEU A 35 42.30 -3.98 -9.68
N ARG A 36 43.30 -4.77 -10.05
CA ARG A 36 43.12 -6.08 -10.68
C ARG A 36 43.81 -7.13 -9.84
N THR A 37 43.10 -8.21 -9.54
CA THR A 37 43.62 -9.39 -8.83
C THR A 37 43.39 -10.63 -9.66
N TYR A 38 44.18 -11.67 -9.41
CA TYR A 38 44.09 -12.96 -10.12
C TYR A 38 44.07 -14.11 -9.11
N GLY A 39 43.41 -15.22 -9.45
CA GLY A 39 43.31 -16.39 -8.56
C GLY A 39 42.40 -16.16 -7.35
N SER A 40 42.85 -16.55 -6.15
CA SER A 40 42.10 -16.46 -4.89
C SER A 40 42.11 -15.07 -4.22
N GLN A 41 42.65 -14.06 -4.89
CA GLN A 41 42.87 -12.71 -4.35
C GLN A 41 41.68 -11.79 -4.62
N ILE A 42 41.36 -10.90 -3.67
CA ILE A 42 40.24 -9.95 -3.78
C ILE A 42 40.77 -8.53 -4.00
N ALA A 43 40.33 -7.88 -5.07
CA ALA A 43 40.55 -6.45 -5.26
C ALA A 43 39.76 -5.68 -4.20
N SER A 44 40.46 -5.03 -3.28
CA SER A 44 39.84 -4.31 -2.16
C SER A 44 40.39 -2.90 -2.02
N PHE A 45 39.54 -2.02 -1.49
CA PHE A 45 39.91 -0.71 -0.98
C PHE A 45 39.66 -0.71 0.52
N SER A 46 40.64 -0.25 1.31
CA SER A 46 40.53 -0.16 2.76
C SER A 46 41.03 1.18 3.24
N GLY A 47 40.25 1.83 4.10
CA GLY A 47 40.68 2.99 4.85
C GLY A 47 40.90 2.60 6.31
N TYR A 48 41.96 3.13 6.89
CA TYR A 48 42.28 3.00 8.30
C TYR A 48 42.35 4.40 8.88
N HIS A 49 41.60 4.64 9.95
CA HIS A 49 41.67 5.88 10.69
C HIS A 49 42.02 5.58 12.14
N SER A 50 42.88 6.39 12.71
CA SER A 50 43.12 6.52 14.14
C SER A 50 43.26 8.00 14.43
N GLU A 51 42.94 8.42 15.65
CA GLU A 51 43.43 9.72 16.11
C GLU A 51 44.93 9.61 16.49
N GLY A 52 45.52 10.70 16.97
CA GLY A 52 46.94 10.73 17.33
C GLY A 52 47.86 10.79 16.11
N ASN A 53 48.97 10.05 16.14
CA ASN A 53 49.92 9.99 15.03
C ASN A 53 50.39 8.56 14.77
N SER A 54 51.10 8.34 13.66
CA SER A 54 51.53 7.00 13.22
C SER A 54 52.44 6.26 14.20
N SER A 55 53.12 6.96 15.11
CA SER A 55 53.97 6.36 16.14
C SER A 55 53.24 6.14 17.48
N SER A 56 52.08 6.77 17.65
CA SER A 56 51.23 6.66 18.85
C SER A 56 49.77 6.87 18.45
N PRO A 57 49.15 5.86 17.81
CA PRO A 57 47.76 5.95 17.39
C PRO A 57 46.85 5.93 18.63
N THR A 58 45.77 6.68 18.56
CA THR A 58 44.72 6.69 19.59
C THR A 58 43.38 6.32 18.97
N ALA A 59 42.43 5.95 19.80
CA ALA A 59 41.15 5.43 19.33
C ALA A 59 40.41 6.43 18.42
N THR A 60 39.81 5.91 17.35
CA THR A 60 38.96 6.68 16.45
C THR A 60 37.78 7.27 17.20
N LEU A 61 37.55 8.56 17.03
CA LEU A 61 36.43 9.26 17.66
C LEU A 61 35.15 9.13 16.83
N ASN A 62 34.02 9.40 17.47
CA ASN A 62 32.71 9.47 16.83
C ASN A 62 32.72 10.41 15.61
N ASN A 63 31.95 10.07 14.58
CA ASN A 63 31.80 10.78 13.30
C ASN A 63 33.05 10.86 12.42
N LYS A 64 34.15 10.22 12.79
CA LYS A 64 35.35 10.18 11.95
C LYS A 64 35.15 9.23 10.79
N ILE A 65 35.62 9.66 9.62
CA ILE A 65 35.53 8.89 8.38
C ILE A 65 36.69 7.89 8.35
N LEU A 66 36.35 6.61 8.26
CA LEU A 66 37.32 5.52 8.12
C LEU A 66 37.79 5.41 6.66
N ALA A 67 36.84 5.55 5.73
CA ALA A 67 37.03 5.51 4.29
C ALA A 67 35.87 6.26 3.62
N GLY A 68 36.09 6.76 2.40
CA GLY A 68 35.01 7.33 1.62
C GLY A 68 35.34 7.46 0.15
N MET A 69 34.28 7.61 -0.65
CA MET A 69 34.34 7.97 -2.07
C MET A 69 33.69 9.34 -2.25
N TYR A 70 34.37 10.25 -2.95
CA TYR A 70 33.99 11.65 -2.99
C TYR A 70 33.99 12.19 -4.42
N GLY A 71 32.90 12.85 -4.81
CA GLY A 71 32.79 13.59 -6.06
C GLY A 71 32.89 15.10 -5.83
N TYR A 72 33.79 15.78 -6.55
CA TYR A 72 33.96 17.23 -6.52
C TYR A 72 33.69 17.79 -7.91
N GLY A 73 32.78 18.76 -8.01
CA GLY A 73 32.45 19.45 -9.26
C GLY A 73 33.20 20.78 -9.39
N TYR A 74 33.49 21.18 -10.62
CA TYR A 74 33.98 22.52 -10.95
C TYR A 74 32.80 23.46 -11.24
N GLY A 75 32.66 24.52 -10.47
CA GLY A 75 31.54 25.46 -10.56
C GLY A 75 31.71 26.59 -11.60
N GLY A 76 32.75 26.55 -12.42
CA GLY A 76 33.08 27.59 -13.41
C GLY A 76 34.34 28.40 -13.09
N SER A 77 34.72 28.49 -11.80
CA SER A 77 35.96 29.19 -11.36
C SER A 77 36.84 28.36 -10.42
N PHE A 78 36.26 27.42 -9.68
CA PHE A 78 36.97 26.55 -8.75
C PHE A 78 36.27 25.21 -8.62
N PHE A 79 37.03 24.19 -8.23
CA PHE A 79 36.45 22.97 -7.68
C PHE A 79 35.87 23.25 -6.31
N THR A 80 34.74 22.63 -5.99
CA THR A 80 34.14 22.71 -4.66
C THR A 80 35.14 22.24 -3.60
N THR A 81 35.11 22.88 -2.44
CA THR A 81 35.97 22.52 -1.30
C THR A 81 35.37 21.40 -0.45
N THR A 82 34.08 21.10 -0.66
CA THR A 82 33.36 19.98 -0.07
C THR A 82 32.86 19.04 -1.18
N PRO A 83 32.83 17.72 -0.95
CA PRO A 83 32.27 16.78 -1.91
C PRO A 83 30.81 17.11 -2.24
N ASN A 84 30.43 17.11 -3.52
CA ASN A 84 29.03 17.29 -3.97
C ASN A 84 28.19 16.01 -3.82
N ALA A 85 28.85 14.85 -3.82
CA ALA A 85 28.26 13.56 -3.50
C ALA A 85 29.31 12.69 -2.82
N SER A 86 28.88 11.84 -1.89
CA SER A 86 29.78 10.92 -1.21
C SER A 86 29.10 9.63 -0.74
N ILE A 87 29.93 8.59 -0.62
CA ILE A 87 29.64 7.39 0.18
C ILE A 87 30.71 7.34 1.26
N GLU A 88 30.32 7.34 2.52
CA GLU A 88 31.24 7.47 3.64
C GLU A 88 31.01 6.37 4.68
N PHE A 89 32.09 5.69 5.05
CA PHE A 89 32.14 4.73 6.14
C PHE A 89 32.64 5.47 7.38
N ARG A 90 31.81 5.57 8.41
CA ARG A 90 32.10 6.39 9.60
C ARG A 90 32.02 5.57 10.88
N ALA A 91 32.78 6.00 11.88
CA ALA A 91 32.57 5.56 13.26
C ALA A 91 31.28 6.19 13.80
N SER A 92 30.35 5.36 14.29
CA SER A 92 29.09 5.81 14.92
C SER A 92 29.23 6.14 16.41
N GLY A 93 30.43 5.92 16.97
CA GLY A 93 30.79 6.22 18.34
C GLY A 93 32.30 6.27 18.53
N ASN A 94 32.76 6.62 19.73
CA ASN A 94 34.18 6.53 20.07
C ASN A 94 34.57 5.05 20.15
N PHE A 95 35.61 4.67 19.41
CA PHE A 95 36.07 3.29 19.40
C PHE A 95 36.81 2.95 20.70
N ASN A 96 36.78 1.68 21.05
CA ASN A 96 37.66 1.08 22.04
C ASN A 96 37.90 -0.39 21.67
N ILE A 97 38.55 -1.16 22.53
CA ILE A 97 38.93 -2.56 22.23
C ILE A 97 37.74 -3.52 22.00
N ILE A 98 36.51 -3.14 22.34
CA ILE A 98 35.30 -3.95 22.14
C ILE A 98 34.18 -3.23 21.38
N ASN A 99 34.29 -1.91 21.20
CA ASN A 99 33.27 -1.09 20.55
C ASN A 99 33.84 -0.48 19.27
N PHE A 100 33.34 -0.93 18.12
CA PHE A 100 33.74 -0.47 16.79
C PHE A 100 32.52 -0.16 15.91
N GLY A 101 31.46 0.38 16.51
CA GLY A 101 30.21 0.66 15.80
C GLY A 101 30.44 1.55 14.57
N THR A 102 29.91 1.14 13.42
CA THR A 102 30.08 1.88 12.17
C THR A 102 28.77 2.15 11.49
N GLU A 103 28.76 3.18 10.66
CA GLU A 103 27.64 3.55 9.82
C GLU A 103 28.10 3.87 8.40
N ILE A 104 27.18 3.77 7.44
CA ILE A 104 27.41 4.11 6.04
C ILE A 104 26.45 5.20 5.65
N LEU A 105 26.96 6.32 5.14
CA LEU A 105 26.17 7.47 4.70
C LEU A 105 26.24 7.62 3.19
N PHE A 106 25.11 7.96 2.58
CA PHE A 106 24.99 8.33 1.17
C PHE A 106 24.52 9.78 1.07
N ASN A 107 25.37 10.63 0.50
CA ASN A 107 25.15 12.08 0.47
C ASN A 107 25.05 12.59 -0.96
N THR A 108 24.12 13.53 -1.20
CA THR A 108 24.03 14.25 -2.48
C THR A 108 23.60 15.70 -2.30
N THR A 109 24.07 16.57 -3.19
CA THR A 109 23.59 17.95 -3.33
C THR A 109 22.38 18.01 -4.29
N PRO A 110 21.22 18.56 -3.88
CA PRO A 110 20.12 18.82 -4.81
C PRO A 110 20.54 19.79 -5.92
N PHE A 111 19.92 19.68 -7.10
CA PHE A 111 20.05 20.70 -8.14
C PHE A 111 19.61 22.07 -7.60
N ASN A 112 20.27 23.15 -8.03
CA ASN A 112 20.09 24.51 -7.49
C ASN A 112 20.36 24.65 -5.98
N SER A 113 21.26 23.84 -5.42
CA SER A 113 21.70 23.97 -4.04
C SER A 113 23.23 23.93 -3.95
N ALA A 114 23.79 24.61 -2.96
CA ALA A 114 25.20 24.49 -2.58
C ALA A 114 25.40 23.50 -1.42
N PHE A 115 24.33 22.98 -0.82
CA PHE A 115 24.39 22.19 0.41
C PHE A 115 24.19 20.71 0.16
N VAL A 116 25.15 19.92 0.63
CA VAL A 116 25.07 18.45 0.64
C VAL A 116 24.05 18.01 1.69
N ARG A 117 23.29 16.96 1.38
CA ARG A 117 22.34 16.33 2.31
C ARG A 117 22.57 14.83 2.35
N GLU A 118 22.49 14.27 3.56
CA GLU A 118 22.32 12.85 3.76
C GLU A 118 20.98 12.40 3.17
N ARG A 119 21.03 11.38 2.32
CA ARG A 119 19.84 10.82 1.65
C ARG A 119 19.47 9.47 2.20
N MET A 120 20.49 8.66 2.49
CA MET A 120 20.33 7.34 3.06
C MET A 120 21.46 7.07 4.06
N ARG A 121 21.16 6.31 5.10
CA ARG A 121 22.13 5.79 6.05
C ARG A 121 21.84 4.32 6.35
N ILE A 122 22.89 3.54 6.55
CA ILE A 122 22.84 2.28 7.29
C ILE A 122 23.47 2.55 8.65
N ALA A 123 22.68 2.48 9.72
CA ALA A 123 23.12 2.74 11.08
C ALA A 123 23.86 1.52 11.66
N GLU A 124 24.53 1.71 12.81
CA GLU A 124 25.35 0.69 13.46
C GLU A 124 24.56 -0.52 13.97
N ASN A 125 23.25 -0.34 14.18
CA ASN A 125 22.33 -1.42 14.54
C ASN A 125 21.74 -2.14 13.32
N GLY A 126 22.16 -1.79 12.09
CA GLY A 126 21.70 -2.39 10.83
C GLY A 126 20.47 -1.71 10.22
N ASN A 127 19.86 -0.73 10.89
CA ASN A 127 18.69 -0.04 10.35
C ASN A 127 19.04 0.87 9.17
N VAL A 128 18.17 0.90 8.17
CA VAL A 128 18.26 1.78 7.00
C VAL A 128 17.36 3.00 7.19
N GLY A 129 17.96 4.19 7.18
CA GLY A 129 17.23 5.46 7.11
C GLY A 129 17.20 6.01 5.69
N ILE A 130 16.04 6.46 5.21
CA ILE A 130 15.91 7.24 3.97
C ILE A 130 15.36 8.63 4.32
N GLY A 131 16.19 9.64 4.13
CA GLY A 131 15.89 11.02 4.52
C GLY A 131 15.87 11.28 6.03
N THR A 132 16.29 10.31 6.85
CA THR A 132 16.45 10.44 8.31
C THR A 132 17.82 9.92 8.74
N SER A 133 18.45 10.63 9.67
CA SER A 133 19.71 10.20 10.30
C SER A 133 19.49 9.36 11.56
N THR A 134 18.23 9.19 12.00
CA THR A 134 17.86 8.45 13.22
C THR A 134 16.79 7.40 12.89
N PRO A 135 17.15 6.33 12.15
CA PRO A 135 16.20 5.28 11.84
C PRO A 135 15.82 4.47 13.08
N ASN A 136 14.53 4.48 13.42
CA ASN A 136 13.98 3.81 14.61
C ASN A 136 13.40 2.40 14.32
N GLY A 137 13.59 1.91 13.11
CA GLY A 137 13.24 0.55 12.66
C GLY A 137 14.05 0.17 11.43
N GLU A 138 14.04 -1.12 11.06
CA GLU A 138 14.88 -1.72 10.00
C GLU A 138 14.88 -0.92 8.69
N LEU A 139 13.72 -0.35 8.32
CA LEU A 139 13.61 0.67 7.29
C LEU A 139 12.78 1.84 7.83
N SER A 140 13.37 3.03 7.91
CA SER A 140 12.73 4.23 8.42
C SER A 140 12.82 5.38 7.41
N PHE A 141 11.77 6.20 7.36
CA PHE A 141 11.75 7.45 6.60
C PHE A 141 11.79 8.66 7.54
N SER A 142 12.07 9.86 7.01
CA SER A 142 11.92 11.12 7.74
C SER A 142 10.53 11.27 8.39
N ASN A 143 10.41 11.90 9.56
CA ASN A 143 9.12 12.06 10.22
C ASN A 143 8.31 13.25 9.65
N THR A 144 7.88 13.14 8.40
CA THR A 144 7.10 14.16 7.68
C THR A 144 5.79 13.60 7.12
N ASN A 145 4.74 14.41 7.05
CA ASN A 145 3.50 14.03 6.38
C ASN A 145 3.67 14.20 4.88
N ASN A 146 3.85 13.11 4.14
CA ASN A 146 3.96 13.11 2.70
C ASN A 146 3.01 12.05 2.14
N ASN A 147 2.21 12.46 1.16
CA ASN A 147 1.23 11.62 0.49
C ASN A 147 1.91 10.42 -0.19
N ARG A 148 3.06 10.67 -0.83
CA ARG A 148 3.83 9.75 -1.65
C ARG A 148 5.16 9.43 -0.98
N ARG A 149 5.17 8.41 -0.12
CA ARG A 149 6.39 7.91 0.54
C ARG A 149 7.03 6.78 -0.25
N ILE A 150 6.24 5.76 -0.55
CA ILE A 150 6.63 4.61 -1.34
C ILE A 150 5.82 4.69 -2.63
N LEU A 151 6.52 4.97 -3.73
CA LEU A 151 5.94 5.06 -5.07
C LEU A 151 6.14 3.73 -5.80
N LEU A 152 5.05 3.13 -6.27
CA LEU A 152 5.10 1.90 -7.09
C LEU A 152 4.83 2.20 -8.57
N TYR A 153 3.93 3.14 -8.84
CA TYR A 153 3.55 3.57 -10.19
C TYR A 153 2.92 4.98 -10.13
N GLU A 154 3.00 5.77 -11.21
CA GLU A 154 2.32 7.08 -11.30
C GLU A 154 1.80 7.37 -12.71
N ASP A 155 0.65 8.06 -12.76
CA ASP A 155 0.13 8.66 -14.00
C ASP A 155 0.75 10.05 -14.22
N ALA A 156 1.04 10.77 -13.13
CA ALA A 156 1.62 12.10 -13.14
C ALA A 156 2.46 12.41 -11.89
N ASN A 157 3.47 13.26 -12.06
CA ASN A 157 4.38 13.67 -10.99
C ASN A 157 3.77 14.76 -10.08
N ASN A 158 2.91 14.39 -9.12
CA ASN A 158 2.13 15.35 -8.33
C ASN A 158 1.44 14.92 -7.01
N GLU A 159 2.00 14.27 -6.00
CA GLU A 159 1.31 14.06 -4.69
C GLU A 159 -0.08 13.35 -4.65
N ASN A 160 -0.74 13.03 -5.78
CA ASN A 160 -2.10 12.47 -5.81
C ASN A 160 -2.27 11.36 -6.84
N GLN A 161 -1.72 11.53 -8.05
CA GLN A 161 -1.91 10.59 -9.16
C GLN A 161 -0.84 9.50 -9.16
N PHE A 162 -0.83 8.67 -8.11
CA PHE A 162 0.11 7.55 -7.97
C PHE A 162 -0.50 6.31 -7.29
N MET A 163 0.12 5.15 -7.51
CA MET A 163 -0.07 3.94 -6.73
C MET A 163 1.06 3.81 -5.71
N GLY A 164 0.70 3.65 -4.44
CA GLY A 164 1.69 3.52 -3.38
C GLY A 164 1.16 3.80 -1.98
N PHE A 165 2.10 4.09 -1.09
CA PHE A 165 1.84 4.32 0.33
C PHE A 165 2.37 5.67 0.79
N GLY A 166 1.73 6.25 1.78
CA GLY A 166 2.23 7.41 2.49
C GLY A 166 1.44 7.74 3.74
N VAL A 167 1.54 8.99 4.19
CA VAL A 167 0.92 9.43 5.45
C VAL A 167 0.37 10.84 5.33
N ASN A 168 -0.77 11.07 5.96
CA ASN A 168 -1.29 12.39 6.28
C ASN A 168 -1.32 12.55 7.80
N ALA A 169 -1.67 13.75 8.26
CA ALA A 169 -1.90 13.97 9.68
C ALA A 169 -2.87 12.90 10.21
N GLN A 170 -2.39 12.14 11.20
CA GLN A 170 -3.16 11.10 11.89
C GLN A 170 -3.73 9.98 10.97
N THR A 171 -3.21 9.81 9.75
CA THR A 171 -3.80 8.87 8.77
C THR A 171 -2.72 8.16 7.96
N LEU A 172 -2.84 6.83 7.84
CA LEU A 172 -2.09 6.03 6.87
C LEU A 172 -2.79 6.11 5.51
N ARG A 173 -2.03 6.34 4.44
CA ARG A 173 -2.54 6.45 3.08
C ARG A 173 -2.18 5.23 2.24
N TYR A 174 -3.20 4.70 1.59
CA TYR A 174 -3.11 3.81 0.44
C TYR A 174 -3.67 4.60 -0.75
N GLN A 175 -2.87 4.83 -1.79
CA GLN A 175 -3.26 5.68 -2.91
C GLN A 175 -3.37 4.88 -4.20
N ILE A 176 -4.38 5.22 -4.99
CA ILE A 176 -4.50 4.88 -6.42
C ILE A 176 -4.57 6.19 -7.23
N PRO A 177 -4.16 6.19 -8.51
CA PRO A 177 -3.94 7.42 -9.24
C PRO A 177 -5.21 8.08 -9.77
N SER A 178 -6.30 7.33 -9.94
CA SER A 178 -7.57 7.84 -10.47
C SER A 178 -8.81 7.06 -9.99
N LEU A 179 -10.00 7.57 -10.32
CA LEU A 179 -11.29 6.92 -10.05
C LEU A 179 -11.49 5.61 -10.84
N ASN A 180 -10.72 5.42 -11.92
CA ASN A 180 -10.77 4.22 -12.77
C ASN A 180 -9.90 3.07 -12.22
N ASN A 181 -9.17 3.31 -11.13
CA ASN A 181 -8.36 2.30 -10.46
C ASN A 181 -9.09 1.72 -9.26
N SER A 182 -8.48 0.77 -8.58
CA SER A 182 -9.05 0.16 -7.38
C SER A 182 -7.96 -0.33 -6.44
N HIS A 183 -8.27 -0.37 -5.15
CA HIS A 183 -7.55 -1.16 -4.18
C HIS A 183 -8.13 -2.58 -4.24
N VAL A 184 -7.30 -3.59 -4.49
CA VAL A 184 -7.78 -4.95 -4.71
C VAL A 184 -6.92 -5.92 -3.91
N PHE A 185 -7.58 -6.86 -3.25
CA PHE A 185 -6.96 -7.91 -2.46
C PHE A 185 -7.08 -9.23 -3.22
N TYR A 186 -5.96 -9.88 -3.48
CA TYR A 186 -5.89 -11.14 -4.21
C TYR A 186 -5.32 -12.26 -3.33
N ALA A 187 -5.77 -13.49 -3.56
CA ALA A 187 -5.06 -14.71 -3.13
C ALA A 187 -4.66 -15.53 -4.34
N GLY A 188 -3.40 -15.95 -4.39
CA GLY A 188 -2.92 -16.88 -5.41
C GLY A 188 -3.62 -18.23 -5.29
N THR A 189 -4.19 -18.72 -6.38
CA THR A 189 -4.78 -20.07 -6.46
C THR A 189 -3.88 -21.04 -7.23
N SER A 190 -2.91 -20.50 -7.97
CA SER A 190 -1.87 -21.24 -8.67
C SER A 190 -0.71 -20.28 -9.01
N THR A 191 0.31 -20.76 -9.73
CA THR A 191 1.41 -19.92 -10.20
C THR A 191 1.01 -18.91 -11.29
N THR A 192 -0.18 -19.05 -11.89
CA THR A 192 -0.66 -18.18 -12.98
C THR A 192 -2.02 -17.55 -12.72
N ASN A 193 -2.72 -17.90 -11.63
CA ASN A 193 -4.05 -17.39 -11.33
C ASN A 193 -4.15 -16.87 -9.89
N SER A 194 -5.01 -15.87 -9.72
CA SER A 194 -5.38 -15.32 -8.42
C SER A 194 -6.88 -15.09 -8.36
N ASN A 195 -7.48 -15.30 -7.19
CA ASN A 195 -8.86 -14.92 -6.91
C ASN A 195 -8.89 -13.54 -6.29
N GLU A 196 -9.78 -12.68 -6.79
CA GLU A 196 -10.12 -11.43 -6.14
C GLU A 196 -10.97 -11.71 -4.89
N LEU A 197 -10.53 -11.22 -3.74
CA LEU A 197 -11.21 -11.42 -2.46
C LEU A 197 -12.09 -10.23 -2.09
N MET A 198 -11.57 -9.03 -2.30
CA MET A 198 -12.19 -7.76 -1.97
C MET A 198 -11.67 -6.67 -2.89
N ARG A 199 -12.54 -5.70 -3.20
CA ARG A 199 -12.21 -4.50 -3.95
C ARG A 199 -12.77 -3.27 -3.29
N ILE A 200 -12.01 -2.18 -3.39
CA ILE A 200 -12.51 -0.80 -3.19
C ILE A 200 -12.23 -0.05 -4.48
N THR A 201 -13.28 0.37 -5.19
CA THR A 201 -13.14 1.15 -6.43
C THR A 201 -12.65 2.56 -6.13
N GLY A 202 -12.10 3.25 -7.12
CA GLY A 202 -11.74 4.66 -6.97
C GLY A 202 -12.94 5.58 -6.71
N THR A 203 -14.16 5.14 -7.00
CA THR A 203 -15.41 5.83 -6.63
C THR A 203 -15.89 5.54 -5.20
N GLY A 204 -15.14 4.72 -4.45
CA GLY A 204 -15.41 4.37 -3.05
C GLY A 204 -16.44 3.28 -2.85
N ASN A 205 -16.75 2.47 -3.87
CA ASN A 205 -17.61 1.31 -3.71
C ASN A 205 -16.79 0.10 -3.24
N VAL A 206 -17.31 -0.64 -2.27
CA VAL A 206 -16.66 -1.82 -1.69
C VAL A 206 -17.36 -3.08 -2.17
N GLY A 207 -16.61 -4.00 -2.77
CA GLY A 207 -17.08 -5.32 -3.20
C GLY A 207 -16.39 -6.43 -2.42
N ILE A 208 -17.16 -7.40 -1.92
CA ILE A 208 -16.64 -8.65 -1.33
C ILE A 208 -17.25 -9.81 -2.11
N GLY A 209 -16.41 -10.52 -2.88
CA GLY A 209 -16.87 -11.58 -3.81
C GLY A 209 -17.73 -11.10 -4.99
N ALA A 210 -17.86 -9.79 -5.20
CA ALA A 210 -18.60 -9.16 -6.30
C ALA A 210 -17.85 -7.92 -6.81
N PHE A 211 -18.13 -7.56 -8.06
CA PHE A 211 -17.83 -6.22 -8.57
C PHE A 211 -18.95 -5.26 -8.11
N PRO A 212 -18.65 -4.23 -7.29
CA PRO A 212 -19.70 -3.51 -6.59
C PRO A 212 -20.42 -2.47 -7.45
N GLY A 213 -21.70 -2.68 -7.71
CA GLY A 213 -22.64 -1.71 -8.30
C GLY A 213 -23.22 -0.73 -7.27
N ALA A 214 -23.11 -1.03 -5.98
CA ALA A 214 -23.53 -0.17 -4.87
C ALA A 214 -22.35 0.19 -3.95
N LYS A 215 -22.58 1.04 -2.93
CA LYS A 215 -21.52 1.49 -2.00
C LYS A 215 -20.87 0.34 -1.25
N LEU A 216 -21.65 -0.67 -0.87
CA LEU A 216 -21.16 -1.93 -0.34
C LEU A 216 -21.98 -3.04 -1.00
N GLU A 217 -21.30 -3.95 -1.69
CA GLU A 217 -21.89 -5.13 -2.28
C GLU A 217 -21.14 -6.37 -1.81
N VAL A 218 -21.89 -7.31 -1.24
CA VAL A 218 -21.37 -8.60 -0.79
C VAL A 218 -22.08 -9.67 -1.59
N ASN A 219 -21.33 -10.42 -2.40
CA ASN A 219 -21.88 -11.57 -3.10
C ASN A 219 -21.99 -12.75 -2.13
N GLY A 220 -23.18 -12.93 -1.58
CA GLY A 220 -23.44 -13.94 -0.56
C GLY A 220 -24.37 -13.42 0.52
N PHE A 221 -24.16 -13.85 1.75
CA PHE A 221 -24.92 -13.40 2.91
C PHE A 221 -23.99 -12.70 3.89
N THR A 222 -24.57 -11.79 4.66
CA THR A 222 -23.84 -11.19 5.78
C THR A 222 -24.03 -12.08 7.01
N LYS A 223 -22.93 -12.56 7.59
CA LYS A 223 -22.96 -13.26 8.88
C LYS A 223 -22.48 -12.29 9.98
N LEU A 224 -23.43 -11.69 10.70
CA LEU A 224 -23.18 -10.70 11.75
C LEU A 224 -22.84 -11.33 13.11
N GLY A 225 -21.90 -12.27 13.13
CA GLY A 225 -21.45 -12.98 14.34
C GLY A 225 -21.51 -14.51 14.21
N SER A 226 -20.76 -15.22 15.06
CA SER A 226 -20.61 -16.69 14.96
C SER A 226 -21.94 -17.45 15.06
N ALA A 227 -22.85 -16.97 15.92
CA ALA A 227 -24.20 -17.50 16.12
C ALA A 227 -25.27 -16.81 15.26
N ALA A 228 -24.91 -15.73 14.54
CA ALA A 228 -25.87 -15.04 13.68
C ALA A 228 -26.23 -15.95 12.49
N PRO A 229 -27.52 -16.07 12.14
CA PRO A 229 -27.92 -16.75 10.93
C PRO A 229 -27.37 -16.01 9.71
N ALA A 230 -27.07 -16.76 8.66
CA ALA A 230 -26.79 -16.23 7.34
C ALA A 230 -28.08 -15.61 6.77
N ILE A 231 -28.24 -14.29 6.81
CA ILE A 231 -29.48 -13.64 6.36
C ILE A 231 -29.34 -13.13 4.93
N LYS A 232 -30.38 -13.34 4.14
CA LYS A 232 -30.64 -12.67 2.87
C LYS A 232 -32.04 -12.08 2.83
N GLN A 233 -32.21 -11.08 1.97
CA GLN A 233 -33.50 -10.50 1.64
C GLN A 233 -33.80 -10.67 0.15
N LYS A 234 -35.07 -10.88 -0.19
CA LYS A 234 -35.55 -10.98 -1.56
C LYS A 234 -36.80 -10.13 -1.72
N GLU A 235 -36.74 -9.12 -2.59
CA GLU A 235 -37.93 -8.40 -3.04
C GLU A 235 -38.60 -9.16 -4.19
N ILE A 236 -39.92 -9.27 -4.14
CA ILE A 236 -40.75 -9.84 -5.20
C ILE A 236 -41.80 -8.79 -5.57
N THR A 237 -41.85 -8.44 -6.85
CA THR A 237 -42.80 -7.50 -7.44
C THR A 237 -43.39 -8.09 -8.73
N GLY A 238 -44.27 -7.36 -9.41
CA GLY A 238 -44.86 -7.80 -10.69
C GLY A 238 -46.11 -8.67 -10.54
N PHE A 239 -46.67 -8.75 -9.33
CA PHE A 239 -47.94 -9.42 -9.06
C PHE A 239 -48.95 -8.39 -8.57
N ASN A 240 -50.23 -8.62 -8.91
CA ASN A 240 -51.34 -7.83 -8.41
C ASN A 240 -52.23 -8.68 -7.50
N THR A 241 -52.95 -8.05 -6.59
CA THR A 241 -54.06 -8.68 -5.86
C THR A 241 -55.13 -9.20 -6.81
N ALA A 242 -55.99 -10.09 -6.31
CA ALA A 242 -57.07 -10.66 -7.10
C ALA A 242 -58.03 -9.58 -7.63
N VAL A 243 -58.73 -9.91 -8.71
CA VAL A 243 -59.70 -9.02 -9.39
C VAL A 243 -61.05 -8.92 -8.67
N ALA A 244 -61.28 -9.74 -7.65
CA ALA A 244 -62.51 -9.77 -6.88
C ALA A 244 -62.24 -10.19 -5.42
N ASP A 245 -63.14 -9.77 -4.52
CA ASP A 245 -63.16 -10.20 -3.12
C ASP A 245 -63.35 -11.72 -3.02
N GLY A 246 -62.68 -12.33 -2.04
CA GLY A 246 -62.61 -13.77 -1.90
C GLY A 246 -61.66 -14.46 -2.89
N GLY A 247 -60.96 -13.71 -3.73
CA GLY A 247 -59.93 -14.22 -4.63
C GLY A 247 -58.52 -14.23 -4.03
N SER A 248 -57.67 -15.11 -4.53
CA SER A 248 -56.25 -15.24 -4.15
C SER A 248 -55.31 -14.90 -5.29
N THR A 249 -54.21 -14.24 -4.97
CA THR A 249 -53.01 -14.18 -5.82
C THR A 249 -51.94 -15.09 -5.23
N PHE A 250 -51.35 -15.94 -6.08
CA PHE A 250 -50.28 -16.83 -5.69
C PHE A 250 -48.93 -16.29 -6.18
N VAL A 251 -48.09 -15.81 -5.26
CA VAL A 251 -46.78 -15.23 -5.57
C VAL A 251 -45.68 -16.26 -5.31
N PRO A 252 -45.03 -16.85 -6.34
CA PRO A 252 -43.97 -17.82 -6.14
C PRO A 252 -42.75 -17.18 -5.46
N HIS A 253 -42.31 -17.74 -4.32
CA HIS A 253 -41.13 -17.22 -3.62
C HIS A 253 -39.83 -17.94 -4.01
N GLY A 254 -39.90 -19.22 -4.40
CA GLY A 254 -38.73 -20.00 -4.83
C GLY A 254 -37.68 -20.23 -3.73
N LEU A 255 -38.11 -20.29 -2.47
CA LEU A 255 -37.26 -20.51 -1.30
C LEU A 255 -37.67 -21.79 -0.58
N THR A 256 -36.78 -22.39 0.22
CA THR A 256 -37.18 -23.49 1.12
C THR A 256 -37.95 -22.93 2.32
N PRO A 257 -39.15 -23.43 2.67
CA PRO A 257 -40.00 -22.78 3.67
C PRO A 257 -39.41 -22.66 5.06
N ASN A 258 -38.66 -23.67 5.50
CA ASN A 258 -37.98 -23.66 6.81
C ASN A 258 -36.86 -22.61 6.92
N LYS A 259 -36.49 -21.98 5.80
CA LYS A 259 -35.52 -20.88 5.75
C LYS A 259 -36.18 -19.52 5.83
N ILE A 260 -37.49 -19.40 5.54
CA ILE A 260 -38.21 -18.12 5.61
C ILE A 260 -38.36 -17.72 7.08
N LEU A 261 -37.91 -16.51 7.41
CA LEU A 261 -37.99 -15.96 8.76
C LEU A 261 -39.09 -14.92 8.90
N ASP A 262 -39.27 -14.10 7.86
CA ASP A 262 -40.26 -13.03 7.84
C ASP A 262 -40.70 -12.73 6.40
N VAL A 263 -41.94 -12.31 6.25
CA VAL A 263 -42.53 -11.87 4.99
C VAL A 263 -43.34 -10.61 5.23
N ALA A 264 -42.83 -9.48 4.76
CA ALA A 264 -43.56 -8.23 4.71
C ALA A 264 -44.26 -8.12 3.36
N ILE A 265 -45.59 -7.92 3.37
CA ILE A 265 -46.42 -7.74 2.18
C ILE A 265 -47.02 -6.35 2.23
N PHE A 266 -46.97 -5.64 1.11
CA PHE A 266 -47.60 -4.34 0.94
C PHE A 266 -48.42 -4.35 -0.34
N VAL A 267 -49.66 -3.90 -0.25
CA VAL A 267 -50.54 -3.70 -1.40
C VAL A 267 -50.74 -2.21 -1.61
N GLU A 268 -50.59 -1.75 -2.85
CA GLU A 268 -50.84 -0.35 -3.17
C GLU A 268 -52.34 -0.04 -3.15
N ALA A 269 -52.76 1.00 -2.44
CA ALA A 269 -54.12 1.54 -2.45
C ALA A 269 -54.09 3.04 -2.72
N ILE A 270 -55.17 3.58 -3.30
CA ILE A 270 -55.35 5.03 -3.40
C ILE A 270 -56.26 5.45 -2.25
N GLU A 271 -55.71 6.13 -1.26
CA GLU A 271 -56.47 6.72 -0.16
C GLU A 271 -56.41 8.24 -0.30
N SER A 272 -57.58 8.89 -0.38
CA SER A 272 -57.69 10.35 -0.54
C SER A 272 -56.87 10.94 -1.70
N GLY A 273 -56.70 10.16 -2.79
CA GLY A 273 -55.95 10.58 -3.98
C GLY A 273 -54.43 10.36 -3.91
N LEU A 274 -53.90 9.80 -2.82
CA LEU A 274 -52.48 9.48 -2.65
C LEU A 274 -52.24 7.97 -2.63
N LEU A 275 -51.10 7.54 -3.19
CA LEU A 275 -50.65 6.14 -3.12
C LEU A 275 -50.22 5.82 -1.70
N SER A 276 -50.89 4.85 -1.09
CA SER A 276 -50.60 4.30 0.22
C SER A 276 -50.22 2.82 0.11
N GLN A 277 -49.31 2.37 0.97
CA GLN A 277 -48.98 0.96 1.09
C GLN A 277 -49.73 0.36 2.26
N ILE A 278 -50.65 -0.55 1.97
CA ILE A 278 -51.50 -1.18 2.98
C ILE A 278 -50.81 -2.47 3.47
N PRO A 279 -50.44 -2.57 4.76
CA PRO A 279 -49.93 -3.81 5.34
C PRO A 279 -51.08 -4.80 5.59
N PRO A 280 -50.78 -6.09 5.88
CA PRO A 280 -51.81 -7.06 6.23
C PRO A 280 -52.53 -6.63 7.51
N ARG A 281 -53.84 -6.93 7.61
CA ARG A 281 -54.68 -6.58 8.77
C ARG A 281 -54.73 -5.09 9.12
N PHE A 282 -54.70 -4.22 8.10
CA PHE A 282 -54.88 -2.78 8.30
C PHE A 282 -56.28 -2.47 8.88
N PRO A 283 -56.39 -1.88 10.08
CA PRO A 283 -57.66 -1.82 10.82
C PRO A 283 -58.59 -0.65 10.43
N ARG A 284 -58.17 0.24 9.51
CA ARG A 284 -58.80 1.57 9.33
C ARG A 284 -59.47 1.82 7.97
N GLY A 285 -59.79 0.79 7.19
CA GLY A 285 -60.44 0.98 5.89
C GLY A 285 -61.30 -0.19 5.45
N ASP A 286 -62.56 0.09 5.12
CA ASP A 286 -63.39 -0.84 4.37
C ASP A 286 -62.79 -1.04 2.97
N GLY A 287 -62.72 -2.29 2.50
CA GLY A 287 -62.22 -2.58 1.16
C GLY A 287 -60.70 -2.60 0.98
N VAL A 288 -59.89 -2.58 2.05
CA VAL A 288 -58.42 -2.73 1.97
C VAL A 288 -57.87 -3.92 2.78
N SER A 289 -58.74 -4.82 3.24
CA SER A 289 -58.38 -5.96 4.07
C SER A 289 -57.98 -7.19 3.24
N TYR A 290 -56.81 -7.71 3.55
CA TYR A 290 -56.30 -8.95 3.00
C TYR A 290 -55.58 -9.77 4.08
N SER A 291 -55.43 -11.05 3.82
CA SER A 291 -54.65 -11.99 4.63
C SER A 291 -53.69 -12.74 3.73
N TYR A 292 -52.70 -13.37 4.34
CA TYR A 292 -51.73 -14.13 3.58
C TYR A 292 -51.35 -15.42 4.27
N LEU A 293 -50.94 -16.38 3.45
CA LEU A 293 -50.41 -17.66 3.87
C LEU A 293 -49.09 -17.90 3.11
N ILE A 294 -48.05 -18.31 3.83
CA ILE A 294 -46.80 -18.76 3.23
C ILE A 294 -46.83 -20.28 3.21
N ASN A 295 -46.75 -20.88 2.03
CA ASN A 295 -46.69 -22.33 1.91
C ASN A 295 -45.37 -22.79 1.27
N HIS A 296 -45.32 -24.03 0.78
CA HIS A 296 -44.09 -24.61 0.23
C HIS A 296 -43.63 -24.03 -1.11
N THR A 297 -44.48 -23.28 -1.81
CA THR A 297 -44.26 -22.89 -3.20
C THR A 297 -44.55 -21.40 -3.43
N PHE A 298 -45.55 -20.86 -2.75
CA PHE A 298 -46.05 -19.52 -2.96
C PHE A 298 -46.44 -18.83 -1.65
N ILE A 299 -46.46 -17.51 -1.73
CA ILE A 299 -47.11 -16.64 -0.77
C ILE A 299 -48.49 -16.35 -1.37
N GLU A 300 -49.52 -16.88 -0.74
CA GLU A 300 -50.91 -16.63 -1.11
C GLU A 300 -51.36 -15.33 -0.47
N VAL A 301 -51.86 -14.40 -1.27
CA VAL A 301 -52.50 -13.16 -0.81
C VAL A 301 -53.98 -13.25 -1.11
N TYR A 302 -54.79 -13.42 -0.06
CA TYR A 302 -56.24 -13.59 -0.13
C TYR A 302 -56.96 -12.28 0.23
N LEU A 303 -57.87 -11.83 -0.63
CA LEU A 303 -58.67 -10.63 -0.39
C LEU A 303 -59.88 -10.94 0.49
N ASN A 304 -59.87 -10.43 1.72
CA ASN A 304 -61.01 -10.56 2.64
C ASN A 304 -62.11 -9.53 2.31
N SER A 305 -61.69 -8.29 2.06
CA SER A 305 -62.54 -7.16 1.66
C SER A 305 -61.62 -6.18 0.95
N GLY A 306 -61.61 -6.24 -0.38
CA GLY A 306 -60.57 -5.69 -1.23
C GLY A 306 -61.06 -4.64 -2.22
N ALA A 307 -62.28 -4.11 -2.10
CA ALA A 307 -62.88 -3.15 -3.03
C ALA A 307 -61.95 -2.00 -3.49
N ASN A 308 -61.05 -1.53 -2.62
CA ASN A 308 -60.09 -0.45 -2.89
C ASN A 308 -58.68 -0.94 -3.28
N ILE A 309 -58.45 -2.25 -3.18
CA ILE A 309 -57.22 -2.94 -3.54
C ILE A 309 -57.43 -4.07 -4.54
N LEU A 310 -58.48 -4.03 -5.38
CA LEU A 310 -58.66 -5.01 -6.46
C LEU A 310 -57.65 -4.76 -7.58
N ASN A 311 -56.99 -5.82 -8.05
CA ASN A 311 -55.99 -5.77 -9.11
C ASN A 311 -54.92 -4.68 -8.91
N LYS A 312 -54.43 -4.54 -7.68
CA LYS A 312 -53.40 -3.56 -7.31
C LYS A 312 -52.04 -4.22 -7.10
N PRO A 313 -50.94 -3.52 -7.41
CA PRO A 313 -49.59 -4.06 -7.23
C PRO A 313 -49.31 -4.53 -5.81
N ILE A 314 -48.65 -5.67 -5.73
CA ILE A 314 -48.13 -6.27 -4.50
C ILE A 314 -46.61 -6.11 -4.50
N ARG A 315 -46.07 -5.67 -3.37
CA ARG A 315 -44.64 -5.72 -3.06
C ARG A 315 -44.42 -6.62 -1.87
N ILE A 316 -43.56 -7.62 -2.03
CA ILE A 316 -43.23 -8.57 -0.98
C ILE A 316 -41.74 -8.49 -0.70
N LEU A 317 -41.37 -8.34 0.57
CA LEU A 317 -40.01 -8.49 1.04
C LEU A 317 -39.92 -9.74 1.91
N VAL A 318 -39.12 -10.71 1.48
CA VAL A 318 -38.87 -11.96 2.22
C VAL A 318 -37.49 -11.89 2.87
N THR A 319 -37.44 -12.07 4.19
CA THR A 319 -36.17 -12.27 4.93
C THR A 319 -36.00 -13.75 5.22
N TYR A 320 -34.86 -14.33 4.84
CA TYR A 320 -34.63 -15.78 4.92
C TYR A 320 -33.18 -16.13 5.31
N LYS A 321 -33.00 -17.36 5.82
CA LYS A 321 -31.70 -17.98 6.08
C LYS A 321 -31.13 -18.57 4.81
N GLU A 322 -29.85 -18.34 4.51
CA GLU A 322 -29.12 -19.12 3.48
C GLU A 322 -28.80 -20.53 3.97
#